data_AF-A0A2T0W823-F1
#
_entry.id   AF-A0A2T0W823-F1
#
_cell.length_a   1.000
_cell.length_b   1.000
_cell.length_c   1.000
_cell.angle_alpha   90.00
_cell.angle_beta   90.00
_cell.angle_gamma   90.00
#
_symmetry.space_group_name_H-M   'P 1'
#
loop_
_entity.id
_entity.type
_entity.pdbx_description
1 polymer ?
#
loop_
_entity_poly.entity_id
_entity_poly.type
_entity_poly.pdbx_seq_one_letter_code
_entity_poly.pdbx_strand_id
1 'polypeptide(L)'
;MGAREQDVTKLINDINSLGGGYSTDFGTSNSAKPNQQLHVYKNNATKPIAKVSLMLSCRVNTLFNGVGKNEKELLDLLVEFSKKV
;
A
#
# COMPACT_ATOMS: atom_id res chain seq x y z
N MET A 1 -19.63 -5.97 -5.55
CA MET A 1 -18.30 -5.38 -5.27
C MET A 1 -18.53 -4.12 -4.46
N GLY A 2 -18.00 -4.06 -3.24
CA GLY A 2 -18.14 -2.88 -2.38
C GLY A 2 -17.26 -1.74 -2.89
N ALA A 3 -17.65 -0.48 -2.67
CA ALA A 3 -16.87 0.70 -3.07
C ALA A 3 -15.38 0.61 -2.63
N ARG A 4 -15.15 0.04 -1.43
CA ARG A 4 -13.82 -0.17 -0.85
C ARG A 4 -12.94 -1.16 -1.62
N GLU A 5 -13.53 -2.18 -2.25
CA GLU A 5 -12.77 -3.11 -3.10
C GLU A 5 -12.28 -2.40 -4.36
N GLN A 6 -13.13 -1.55 -4.96
CA GLN A 6 -12.77 -0.76 -6.13
C GLN A 6 -11.66 0.25 -5.82
N ASP A 7 -11.72 0.91 -4.66
CA ASP A 7 -10.68 1.84 -4.23
C ASP A 7 -9.32 1.14 -4.03
N VAL A 8 -9.32 -0.07 -3.46
CA VAL A 8 -8.09 -0.87 -3.28
C VAL A 8 -7.54 -1.34 -4.63
N THR A 9 -8.40 -1.82 -5.54
CA THR A 9 -7.98 -2.18 -6.91
C THR A 9 -7.38 -0.99 -7.64
N LYS A 10 -8.00 0.19 -7.50
CA LYS A 10 -7.47 1.42 -8.08
C LYS A 10 -6.10 1.76 -7.49
N LEU A 11 -5.95 1.72 -6.16
CA LEU A 11 -4.67 1.97 -5.50
C LEU A 11 -3.56 1.03 -6.01
N ILE A 12 -3.86 -0.26 -6.16
CA ILE A 12 -2.93 -1.25 -6.69
C ILE A 12 -2.49 -0.88 -8.11
N ASN A 13 -3.44 -0.55 -8.98
CA ASN A 13 -3.15 -0.14 -10.35
C ASN A 13 -2.33 1.14 -10.40
N ASP A 14 -2.67 2.14 -9.59
CA ASP A 14 -1.96 3.42 -9.52
C ASP A 14 -0.51 3.20 -9.04
N ILE A 15 -0.28 2.37 -8.01
CA ILE A 15 1.07 2.02 -7.52
C ILE A 15 1.86 1.25 -8.58
N ASN A 16 1.28 0.23 -9.21
CA ASN A 16 1.97 -0.56 -10.24
C ASN A 16 2.28 0.25 -11.51
N SER A 17 1.52 1.33 -11.76
CA SER A 17 1.76 2.24 -12.89
C SER A 17 2.87 3.27 -12.61
N LEU A 18 3.31 3.42 -11.36
CA LEU A 18 4.45 4.27 -11.04
C LEU A 18 5.72 3.72 -11.71
N GLY A 19 6.43 4.55 -12.45
CA GLY A 19 7.65 4.20 -13.20
C GLY A 19 8.89 3.86 -12.34
N GLY A 20 8.70 3.49 -11.08
CA GLY A 20 9.76 3.25 -10.09
C GLY A 20 9.99 1.77 -9.72
N GLY A 21 9.44 0.83 -10.50
CA GLY A 21 9.60 -0.61 -10.24
C GLY A 21 8.87 -1.06 -8.98
N TYR A 22 7.71 -0.47 -8.71
CA TYR A 22 6.88 -0.84 -7.56
C TYR A 22 6.04 -2.07 -7.88
N SER A 23 5.77 -2.86 -6.84
CA SER A 23 4.83 -3.95 -6.90
C SER A 23 4.06 -4.04 -5.58
N THR A 24 2.87 -4.64 -5.63
CA THR A 24 2.02 -4.80 -4.45
C THR A 24 1.64 -6.25 -4.22
N ASP A 25 1.53 -6.65 -2.96
CA ASP A 25 0.99 -7.95 -2.57
C ASP A 25 0.10 -7.83 -1.33
N PHE A 26 -0.82 -8.77 -1.15
CA PHE A 26 -1.63 -8.83 0.05
C PHE A 26 -0.86 -9.50 1.18
N GLY A 27 -0.93 -8.92 2.37
CA GLY A 27 -0.23 -9.39 3.55
C GLY A 27 -1.11 -9.37 4.79
N THR A 28 -0.54 -9.86 5.88
CA THR A 28 -1.14 -9.72 7.20
C THR A 28 -0.06 -9.69 8.27
N SER A 29 -0.34 -9.00 9.37
CA SER A 29 0.43 -9.11 10.62
C SER A 29 -0.21 -10.09 11.61
N ASN A 30 -1.39 -10.65 11.28
CA ASN A 30 -2.10 -11.64 12.07
C ASN A 30 -2.49 -12.81 11.17
N SER A 31 -1.82 -13.95 11.33
CA SER A 31 -2.05 -15.16 10.52
C SER A 31 -3.49 -15.68 10.61
N ALA A 32 -4.22 -15.37 11.68
CA ALA A 32 -5.64 -15.73 11.81
C ALA A 32 -6.58 -14.89 10.92
N LYS A 33 -6.07 -13.80 10.32
CA LYS A 33 -6.84 -12.91 9.43
C LYS A 33 -5.97 -12.54 8.21
N PRO A 34 -6.02 -13.32 7.12
CA PRO A 34 -5.24 -13.03 5.91
C PRO A 34 -5.78 -11.79 5.19
N ASN A 35 -4.96 -11.20 4.30
CA ASN A 35 -5.32 -10.10 3.39
C ASN A 35 -5.81 -8.81 4.06
N GLN A 36 -5.37 -8.54 5.29
CA GLN A 36 -5.74 -7.32 6.02
C GLN A 36 -4.83 -6.13 5.72
N GLN A 37 -3.75 -6.35 4.98
CA GLN A 37 -2.75 -5.34 4.65
C GLN A 37 -2.40 -5.40 3.17
N LEU A 38 -2.10 -4.26 2.58
CA LEU A 38 -1.45 -4.15 1.29
C LEU A 38 0.03 -3.83 1.53
N HIS A 39 0.91 -4.71 1.06
CA HIS A 39 2.36 -4.53 1.11
C HIS A 39 2.84 -3.94 -0.21
N VAL A 40 3.66 -2.90 -0.15
CA VAL A 40 4.30 -2.29 -1.33
C VAL A 40 5.79 -2.61 -1.31
N TYR A 41 6.30 -3.08 -2.43
CA TYR A 41 7.71 -3.41 -2.66
C TYR A 41 8.26 -2.53 -3.78
N LYS A 42 9.59 -2.43 -3.85
CA LYS A 42 10.30 -1.70 -4.89
C LYS A 42 11.48 -2.54 -5.36
N ASN A 43 11.74 -2.57 -6.66
CA ASN A 43 12.88 -3.26 -7.27
C ASN A 43 13.03 -4.73 -6.81
N ASN A 44 11.91 -5.46 -6.69
CA ASN A 44 11.89 -6.85 -6.20
C ASN A 44 12.49 -7.05 -4.79
N ALA A 45 12.42 -6.04 -3.93
CA ALA A 45 12.83 -6.18 -2.54
C ALA A 45 12.04 -7.28 -1.83
N THR A 46 12.72 -8.08 -1.00
CA THR A 46 12.10 -9.13 -0.17
C THR A 46 11.32 -8.57 1.02
N LYS A 47 11.56 -7.30 1.38
CA LYS A 47 10.85 -6.60 2.45
C LYS A 47 10.02 -5.47 1.87
N PRO A 48 8.77 -5.30 2.33
CA PRO A 48 7.95 -4.19 1.87
C PRO A 48 8.51 -2.86 2.38
N ILE A 49 8.48 -1.85 1.50
CA ILE A 49 8.83 -0.46 1.83
C ILE A 49 7.68 0.27 2.51
N ALA A 50 6.44 -0.19 2.29
CA ALA A 50 5.24 0.33 2.95
C ALA A 50 4.22 -0.79 3.22
N LYS A 51 3.48 -0.67 4.32
CA LYS A 51 2.36 -1.54 4.67
C LYS A 51 1.13 -0.69 4.95
N VAL A 52 0.06 -0.93 4.20
CA VAL A 52 -1.21 -0.19 4.30
C VAL A 52 -2.24 -1.08 4.98
N SER A 53 -2.80 -0.66 6.11
CA SER A 53 -3.89 -1.41 6.75
C SER A 53 -5.19 -1.20 5.97
N LEU A 54 -5.85 -2.30 5.60
CA LEU A 54 -7.15 -2.29 4.93
C LEU A 54 -8.32 -2.36 5.92
N MET A 55 -8.05 -2.63 7.20
CA MET A 55 -9.06 -2.88 8.25
C MET A 55 -9.39 -1.65 9.10
N LEU A 56 -8.39 -0.87 9.49
CA LEU A 56 -8.55 0.32 10.34
C LEU A 56 -8.45 1.55 9.44
N SER A 57 -9.52 2.35 9.31
CA SER A 57 -9.65 3.60 8.52
C SER A 57 -8.32 4.15 8.01
N CYS A 58 -7.84 3.54 6.92
CA CYS A 58 -6.48 3.52 6.41
C CYS A 58 -5.45 4.25 7.28
N ARG A 59 -5.29 3.80 8.53
CA ARG A 59 -4.15 4.19 9.36
C ARG A 59 -2.97 3.56 8.65
N VAL A 60 -2.39 4.36 7.75
CA VAL A 60 -1.13 4.11 7.11
C VAL A 60 -0.17 3.93 8.27
N ASN A 61 -0.04 2.68 8.73
CA ASN A 61 0.92 2.28 9.72
C ASN A 61 2.23 2.15 8.93
N THR A 62 2.63 3.27 8.33
CA THR A 62 3.84 3.39 7.53
C THR A 62 4.98 3.35 8.51
N LEU A 63 5.42 2.12 8.78
CA LEU A 63 6.82 1.89 9.01
C LEU A 63 7.51 2.25 7.69
N PHE A 64 7.84 3.53 7.52
CA PHE A 64 8.63 4.07 6.42
C PHE A 64 10.09 3.60 6.55
N ASN A 65 10.31 2.29 6.52
CA ASN A 65 11.65 1.73 6.40
C ASN A 65 12.04 1.75 4.91
N GLY A 66 12.23 2.94 4.35
CA GLY A 66 12.76 3.12 2.99
C GLY A 66 11.92 3.94 2.01
N VAL A 67 10.74 4.45 2.38
CA VAL A 67 10.06 5.50 1.61
C VAL A 67 10.74 6.81 1.99
N GLY A 68 11.80 7.15 1.27
CA GLY A 68 12.55 8.39 1.44
C GLY A 68 11.98 9.51 0.57
N LYS A 69 12.76 10.58 0.45
CA LYS A 69 12.48 11.72 -0.45
C LYS A 69 12.29 11.33 -1.93
N ASN A 70 12.70 10.12 -2.33
CA ASN A 70 12.70 9.65 -3.71
C ASN A 70 11.39 8.90 -4.07
N GLU A 71 10.50 8.71 -3.11
CA GLU A 71 9.25 7.95 -3.24
C GLU A 71 8.02 8.87 -3.06
N LYS A 72 8.17 10.16 -3.39
CA LYS A 72 7.14 11.19 -3.19
C LYS A 72 5.81 10.82 -3.85
N GLU A 73 5.83 10.35 -5.09
CA GLU A 73 4.61 9.99 -5.82
C GLU A 73 3.85 8.83 -5.15
N LEU A 74 4.58 7.85 -4.61
CA LEU A 74 3.99 6.77 -3.83
C LEU A 74 3.38 7.32 -2.53
N LEU A 75 4.09 8.20 -1.83
CA LEU A 75 3.60 8.83 -0.60
C LEU A 75 2.31 9.63 -0.86
N ASP A 76 2.27 10.41 -1.94
CA ASP A 76 1.11 11.22 -2.32
C ASP A 76 -0.11 10.33 -2.61
N LEU A 77 0.07 9.23 -3.36
CA LEU A 77 -1.00 8.25 -3.60
C LEU A 77 -1.53 7.60 -2.31
N LEU A 78 -0.63 7.19 -1.42
CA LEU A 78 -1.00 6.57 -0.14
C LEU A 78 -1.74 7.55 0.78
N VAL A 79 -1.35 8.83 0.76
CA VAL A 79 -2.00 9.90 1.51
C VAL A 79 -3.36 10.26 0.90
N GLU A 80 -3.50 10.29 -0.42
CA GLU A 80 -4.79 10.51 -1.06
C GLU A 80 -5.76 9.38 -0.73
N PHE A 81 -5.30 8.14 -0.80
CA PHE A 81 -6.10 6.97 -0.44
C PHE A 81 -6.56 7.01 1.02
N SER A 82 -5.70 7.44 1.96
CA SER A 82 -6.08 7.52 3.37
C SER A 82 -7.14 8.58 3.67
N LYS A 83 -7.25 9.62 2.84
CA LYS A 83 -8.26 10.68 2.98
C LYS A 83 -9.65 10.30 2.46
N LYS A 84 -9.76 9.24 1.66
CA LYS A 84 -11.03 8.79 1.08
C LYS A 84 -11.83 7.86 1.99
N VAL A 85 -11.27 7.47 3.14
CA VAL A 85 -11.84 6.48 4.08
C VAL A 85 -12.44 7.15 5.32
#